data_AF-A0AAW9HNL6-F1
#
_entry.id   AF-A0AAW9HNL6-F1
#
_cell.length_a   1.000
_cell.length_b   1.000
_cell.length_c   1.000
_cell.angle_alpha   90.00
_cell.angle_beta   90.00
_cell.angle_gamma   90.00
#
_symmetry.space_group_name_H-M   'P 1'
#
loop_
_entity.id
_entity.type
_entity.pdbx_description
1 polymer ?
#
loop_
_entity_poly.entity_id
_entity_poly.type
_entity_poly.pdbx_seq_one_letter_code
_entity_poly.pdbx_strand_id
1 'polypeptide(L)'
;MAGSVNDKSNTYPVIELVKYVQAHGDQQSLFGEGEGEGYGYYLGMYGDAWDLIYAINAAHFSKCSLPEPLLSAAVDDILDELTHGSSEALNRKLELIGSPLRVPLIPEEEEPIIVEITPS
;
A
#
# COMPACT_ATOMS: atom_id res chain seq x y z
N MET A 1 -4.55 -10.91 -36.35
CA MET A 1 -3.40 -10.68 -35.45
C MET A 1 -3.93 -9.96 -34.21
N ALA A 2 -3.33 -10.30 -33.07
CA ALA A 2 -3.63 -9.88 -31.69
C ALA A 2 -3.85 -8.35 -31.53
N GLY A 3 -4.51 -7.86 -30.48
CA GLY A 3 -4.66 -8.52 -29.19
C GLY A 3 -5.91 -8.07 -28.43
N SER A 4 -6.26 -8.94 -27.48
CA SER A 4 -7.23 -8.71 -26.43
C SER A 4 -7.11 -7.29 -25.90
N VAL A 5 -8.20 -6.54 -26.02
CA VAL A 5 -8.56 -5.56 -25.00
C VAL A 5 -8.53 -6.32 -23.69
N ASN A 6 -7.53 -6.03 -22.86
CA ASN A 6 -7.40 -6.61 -21.55
C ASN A 6 -8.61 -6.11 -20.75
N ASP A 7 -9.66 -6.93 -20.70
CA ASP A 7 -10.62 -6.95 -19.61
C ASP A 7 -9.80 -7.23 -18.34
N LYS A 8 -9.15 -6.20 -17.78
CA LYS A 8 -8.76 -6.18 -16.37
C LYS A 8 -10.09 -6.07 -15.60
N SER A 9 -10.82 -7.18 -15.55
CA SER A 9 -12.01 -7.33 -14.73
C SER A 9 -11.59 -7.28 -13.26
N ASN A 10 -11.44 -6.06 -12.74
CA ASN A 10 -11.73 -5.65 -11.36
C ASN A 10 -11.22 -6.53 -10.21
N THR A 11 -9.99 -7.03 -10.31
CA THR A 11 -9.28 -7.66 -9.18
C THR A 11 -7.84 -7.16 -9.19
N TYR A 12 -7.65 -5.94 -8.68
CA TYR A 12 -6.33 -5.43 -8.33
C TYR A 12 -5.80 -6.28 -7.16
N PRO A 13 -4.61 -6.90 -7.26
CA PRO A 13 -3.98 -7.66 -6.18
C PRO A 13 -3.98 -6.93 -4.82
N VAL A 14 -3.85 -5.60 -4.81
CA VAL A 14 -4.01 -4.79 -3.58
C VAL A 14 -5.40 -4.95 -2.96
N ILE A 15 -6.47 -4.85 -3.76
CA ILE A 15 -7.85 -5.03 -3.29
C ILE A 15 -8.08 -6.45 -2.78
N GLU A 16 -7.45 -7.45 -3.38
CA GLU A 16 -7.51 -8.84 -2.89
C GLU A 16 -6.84 -8.99 -1.52
N LEU A 17 -5.67 -8.38 -1.34
CA LEU A 17 -4.99 -8.33 -0.04
C LEU A 17 -5.83 -7.62 1.02
N VAL A 18 -6.46 -6.49 0.68
CA VAL A 18 -7.36 -5.77 1.58
C VAL A 18 -8.52 -6.67 2.02
N LYS A 19 -9.20 -7.33 1.08
CA LYS A 19 -10.30 -8.26 1.38
C LYS A 19 -9.84 -9.43 2.25
N TYR A 20 -8.64 -9.94 2.00
CA TYR A 20 -8.04 -10.99 2.82
C TYR A 20 -7.86 -10.52 4.26
N VAL A 21 -7.27 -9.33 4.48
CA VAL A 21 -7.10 -8.78 5.84
C VAL A 21 -8.44 -8.57 6.54
N GLN A 22 -9.45 -8.06 5.83
CA GLN A 22 -10.80 -7.89 6.38
C GLN A 22 -11.41 -9.22 6.82
N ALA A 23 -11.20 -10.30 6.07
CA ALA A 23 -11.78 -11.61 6.36
C ALA A 23 -10.99 -12.41 7.42
N HIS A 24 -9.68 -12.21 7.52
CA HIS A 24 -8.79 -13.05 8.32
C HIS A 24 -8.14 -12.35 9.52
N GLY A 25 -8.24 -11.01 9.61
CA GLY A 25 -7.78 -10.26 10.76
C GLY A 25 -8.72 -10.35 11.96
N ASP A 26 -8.17 -10.13 13.15
CA ASP A 26 -8.95 -9.97 14.38
C ASP A 26 -9.96 -8.82 14.24
N GLN A 27 -11.25 -9.17 14.26
CA GLN A 27 -12.34 -8.24 13.96
C GLN A 27 -12.47 -7.14 15.03
N GLN A 28 -12.13 -7.44 16.29
CA GLN A 28 -12.14 -6.44 17.35
C GLN A 28 -11.06 -5.37 17.10
N SER A 29 -9.88 -5.78 16.66
CA SER A 29 -8.78 -4.87 16.31
C SER A 29 -9.09 -4.07 15.04
N LEU A 30 -9.81 -4.66 14.08
CA LEU A 30 -10.16 -4.00 12.82
C LEU A 30 -11.35 -3.04 12.94
N PHE A 31 -12.38 -3.38 13.71
CA PHE A 31 -13.69 -2.70 13.67
C PHE A 31 -14.30 -2.43 15.06
N GLY A 32 -13.60 -2.72 16.16
CA GLY A 32 -14.09 -2.43 17.51
C GLY A 32 -14.17 -0.94 17.84
N GLU A 33 -15.00 -0.59 18.83
CA GLU A 33 -15.14 0.79 19.33
C GLU A 33 -14.09 1.14 20.40
N GLY A 34 -13.49 2.35 20.32
CA GLY A 34 -12.49 2.90 21.25
C GLY A 34 -11.69 4.07 20.66
N GLU A 35 -10.96 4.85 21.47
CA GLU A 35 -10.16 5.99 21.00
C GLU A 35 -9.07 5.54 19.99
N GLY A 36 -9.18 5.99 18.73
CA GLY A 36 -8.32 5.56 17.63
C GLY A 36 -8.94 4.50 16.70
N GLU A 37 -10.25 4.60 16.45
CA GLU A 37 -11.11 3.89 15.48
C GLU A 37 -10.40 2.85 14.58
N GLY A 38 -10.86 1.60 14.69
CA GLY A 38 -10.20 0.39 14.17
C GLY A 38 -9.54 0.50 12.78
N TYR A 39 -8.42 -0.22 12.63
CA TYR A 39 -7.57 -0.16 11.43
C TYR A 39 -8.29 -0.56 10.13
N GLY A 40 -9.45 -1.21 10.23
CA GLY A 40 -10.30 -1.55 9.10
C GLY A 40 -10.94 -0.34 8.41
N TYR A 41 -11.11 0.79 9.08
CA TYR A 41 -11.70 2.01 8.49
C TYR A 41 -10.78 2.68 7.46
N TYR A 42 -9.48 2.43 7.55
CA TYR A 42 -8.47 2.96 6.63
C TYR A 42 -8.19 2.03 5.44
N LEU A 43 -8.88 0.89 5.37
CA LEU A 43 -8.76 -0.04 4.24
C LEU A 43 -9.58 0.50 3.06
N GLY A 44 -8.93 1.21 2.15
CA GLY A 44 -9.54 1.63 0.90
C GLY A 44 -9.67 0.49 -0.11
N MET A 45 -10.43 0.75 -1.17
CA MET A 45 -10.68 -0.19 -2.27
C MET A 45 -10.31 0.43 -3.62
N TYR A 46 -9.41 1.41 -3.63
CA TYR A 46 -8.89 2.04 -4.85
C TYR A 46 -7.81 1.18 -5.50
N GLY A 47 -7.11 0.38 -4.69
CA GLY A 47 -6.06 -0.53 -5.16
C GLY A 47 -4.71 0.16 -5.34
N ASP A 48 -4.49 1.30 -4.68
CA ASP A 48 -3.27 2.09 -4.81
C ASP A 48 -2.20 1.72 -3.77
N ALA A 49 -1.03 2.38 -3.85
CA ALA A 49 0.07 2.16 -2.92
C ALA A 49 -0.30 2.46 -1.45
N TRP A 50 -1.20 3.41 -1.18
CA TRP A 50 -1.62 3.74 0.18
C TRP A 50 -2.56 2.68 0.75
N ASP A 51 -3.47 2.14 -0.07
CA ASP A 51 -4.30 0.99 0.30
C ASP A 51 -3.45 -0.21 0.68
N LEU A 52 -2.37 -0.51 -0.05
CA LEU A 52 -1.42 -1.55 0.31
C LEU A 52 -0.73 -1.27 1.66
N ILE A 53 -0.26 -0.04 1.87
CA ILE A 53 0.38 0.38 3.13
C ILE A 53 -0.57 0.21 4.31
N TYR A 54 -1.84 0.63 4.16
CA TYR A 54 -2.85 0.48 5.18
C TYR A 54 -3.24 -0.98 5.42
N ALA A 55 -3.32 -1.80 4.37
CA ALA A 55 -3.56 -3.24 4.48
C ALA A 55 -2.48 -3.95 5.30
N ILE A 56 -1.19 -3.69 5.02
CA ILE A 56 -0.08 -4.27 5.78
C ILE A 56 -0.11 -3.82 7.24
N ASN A 57 -0.39 -2.54 7.48
CA ASN A 57 -0.48 -1.99 8.83
C ASN A 57 -1.65 -2.61 9.62
N ALA A 58 -2.82 -2.73 8.99
CA ALA A 58 -3.99 -3.37 9.58
C ALA A 58 -3.72 -4.85 9.87
N ALA A 59 -3.08 -5.57 8.95
CA ALA A 59 -2.72 -6.97 9.15
C ALA A 59 -1.81 -7.18 10.38
N HIS A 60 -0.83 -6.29 10.59
CA HIS A 60 0.03 -6.32 11.76
C HIS A 60 -0.78 -6.21 13.06
N PHE A 61 -1.63 -5.18 13.19
CA PHE A 61 -2.39 -4.93 14.42
C PHE A 61 -3.51 -5.96 14.64
N SER A 62 -4.10 -6.47 13.57
CA SER A 62 -5.12 -7.50 13.63
C SER A 62 -4.55 -8.92 13.74
N LYS A 63 -3.23 -9.07 13.94
CA LYS A 63 -2.52 -10.36 14.02
C LYS A 63 -2.80 -11.28 12.81
N CYS A 64 -3.04 -10.68 11.64
CA CYS A 64 -3.29 -11.40 10.40
C CYS A 64 -1.96 -11.76 9.74
N SER A 65 -1.72 -13.05 9.50
CA SER A 65 -0.59 -13.50 8.69
C SER A 65 -0.93 -13.35 7.21
N LEU A 66 -0.14 -12.53 6.51
CA LEU A 66 -0.31 -12.30 5.07
C LEU A 66 0.35 -13.44 4.27
N PRO A 67 -0.39 -14.08 3.34
CA PRO A 67 0.20 -15.04 2.41
C PRO A 67 1.23 -14.35 1.52
N GLU A 68 2.45 -14.88 1.49
CA GLU A 68 3.55 -14.31 0.71
C GLU A 68 3.21 -14.15 -0.79
N PRO A 69 2.53 -15.10 -1.47
CA PRO A 69 2.15 -14.90 -2.87
C PRO A 69 1.19 -13.71 -3.07
N LEU A 70 0.28 -13.48 -2.12
CA LEU A 70 -0.69 -12.38 -2.19
C LEU A 70 -0.01 -11.04 -1.93
N LEU A 71 0.89 -11.00 -0.94
CA LEU A 71 1.69 -9.81 -0.66
C LEU A 71 2.61 -9.46 -1.81
N SER A 72 3.29 -10.44 -2.43
CA SER A 72 4.16 -10.21 -3.59
C SER A 72 3.37 -9.64 -4.77
N ALA A 73 2.22 -10.23 -5.09
CA ALA A 73 1.39 -9.76 -6.19
C ALA A 73 0.88 -8.32 -5.95
N ALA A 74 0.52 -7.97 -4.71
CA ALA A 74 0.10 -6.62 -4.36
C ALA A 74 1.23 -5.60 -4.42
N VAL A 75 2.46 -5.98 -4.05
CA VAL A 75 3.64 -5.11 -4.19
C VAL A 75 3.95 -4.87 -5.66
N ASP A 76 3.96 -5.93 -6.48
CA ASP A 76 4.27 -5.84 -7.91
C ASP A 76 3.26 -4.96 -8.67
N ASP A 77 1.99 -4.96 -8.25
CA ASP A 77 0.89 -4.20 -8.87
C ASP A 77 1.06 -2.67 -8.78
N ILE A 78 1.77 -2.17 -7.76
CA ILE A 78 1.87 -0.73 -7.48
C ILE A 78 3.26 -0.14 -7.75
N LEU A 79 4.21 -0.92 -8.26
CA LEU A 79 5.61 -0.51 -8.39
C LEU A 79 5.80 0.75 -9.24
N ASP A 80 4.96 0.94 -10.26
CA ASP A 80 4.97 2.10 -11.16
C ASP A 80 4.21 3.32 -10.62
N GLU A 81 3.42 3.15 -9.56
CA GLU A 81 2.66 4.21 -8.89
C GLU A 81 3.37 4.78 -7.65
N LEU A 82 4.52 4.20 -7.30
CA LEU A 82 5.28 4.61 -6.14
C LEU A 82 5.79 6.06 -6.26
N THR A 83 5.78 6.76 -5.14
CA THR A 83 6.37 8.08 -4.93
C THR A 83 7.48 7.97 -3.88
N HIS A 84 8.25 9.03 -3.64
CA HIS A 84 9.21 9.06 -2.53
C HIS A 84 8.54 8.65 -1.20
N GLY A 85 7.45 9.34 -0.84
CA GLY A 85 6.75 9.11 0.43
C GLY A 85 6.13 7.71 0.54
N SER A 86 5.50 7.21 -0.51
CA SER A 86 4.88 5.87 -0.46
C SER A 86 5.91 4.75 -0.48
N SER A 87 7.05 4.92 -1.16
CA SER A 87 8.15 3.94 -1.17
C SER A 87 8.76 3.76 0.22
N GLU A 88 9.04 4.85 0.93
CA GLU A 88 9.56 4.79 2.30
C GLU A 88 8.55 4.16 3.26
N ALA A 89 7.29 4.59 3.19
CA ALA A 89 6.23 4.09 4.05
C ALA A 89 6.03 2.58 3.84
N LEU A 90 5.98 2.12 2.59
CA LEU A 90 5.81 0.71 2.25
C LEU A 90 6.97 -0.15 2.77
N ASN A 91 8.22 0.27 2.54
CA ASN A 91 9.38 -0.46 3.06
C ASN A 91 9.36 -0.58 4.60
N ARG A 92 8.98 0.49 5.32
CA ARG A 92 8.82 0.45 6.78
C ARG A 92 7.73 -0.53 7.22
N LYS A 93 6.61 -0.61 6.49
CA LYS A 93 5.53 -1.56 6.81
C LYS A 93 5.88 -3.01 6.47
N LEU A 94 6.60 -3.26 5.38
CA LEU A 94 7.12 -4.58 5.04
C LEU A 94 8.12 -5.07 6.10
N GLU A 95 8.98 -4.19 6.61
CA GLU A 95 9.89 -4.49 7.72
C GLU A 95 9.13 -4.78 9.02
N LEU A 96 8.08 -4.00 9.33
CA LEU A 96 7.25 -4.18 10.53
C LEU A 96 6.63 -5.58 10.62
N ILE A 97 6.26 -6.18 9.50
CA ILE A 97 5.72 -7.56 9.45
C ILE A 97 6.79 -8.63 9.24
N GLY A 98 8.08 -8.26 9.20
CA GLY A 98 9.19 -9.20 8.98
C GLY A 98 9.26 -9.74 7.55
N SER A 99 8.63 -9.09 6.58
CA SER A 99 8.67 -9.51 5.17
C SER A 99 10.07 -9.27 4.58
N PRO A 100 10.59 -10.17 3.74
CA PRO A 100 11.83 -9.96 2.99
C PRO A 100 11.65 -9.03 1.79
N LEU A 101 10.41 -8.76 1.36
CA LEU A 101 10.12 -7.92 0.19
C LEU A 101 10.56 -6.48 0.43
N ARG A 102 11.10 -5.84 -0.61
CA ARG A 102 11.50 -4.42 -0.60
C ARG A 102 11.15 -3.80 -1.93
N VAL A 103 10.73 -2.54 -1.89
CA VAL A 103 10.50 -1.72 -3.09
C VAL A 103 11.65 -0.72 -3.29
N PRO A 104 11.92 -0.29 -4.53
CA PRO A 104 12.91 0.76 -4.79
C PRO A 104 12.61 2.03 -3.98
N LEU A 105 13.64 2.69 -3.47
CA LEU A 105 13.50 4.04 -2.91
C LEU A 105 13.54 5.06 -4.05
N ILE A 106 12.48 5.85 -4.17
CA ILE A 106 12.39 6.93 -5.15
C ILE A 106 12.94 8.20 -4.49
N PRO A 107 13.87 8.93 -5.12
CA PRO A 107 14.41 10.17 -4.56
C PRO A 107 13.33 11.25 -4.46
N GLU A 108 13.46 12.17 -3.50
CA GLU A 108 12.67 13.40 -3.50
C GLU A 108 12.96 14.18 -4.78
N GLU A 109 11.92 14.65 -5.47
CA GLU A 109 12.10 15.61 -6.55
C GLU A 109 12.59 16.93 -5.93
N GLU A 110 13.81 17.35 -6.27
CA GLU A 110 14.31 18.67 -5.87
C GLU A 110 13.43 19.74 -6.54
N GLU A 111 12.76 20.58 -5.74
CA GLU A 111 12.02 21.71 -6.30
C GLU A 111 12.99 22.60 -7.11
N PRO A 112 12.60 23.03 -8.32
CA PRO A 112 13.47 23.89 -9.12
C PRO A 112 13.74 25.18 -8.33
N ILE A 113 15.02 25.48 -8.10
CA ILE A 113 15.45 26.73 -7.47
C ILE A 113 15.00 27.88 -8.37
N ILE A 114 13.94 28.58 -7.99
CA ILE A 114 13.53 29.84 -8.62
C ILE A 114 14.55 30.89 -8.16
N VAL A 115 15.53 31.18 -9.01
CA VAL A 115 16.41 32.33 -8.82
C VAL A 115 15.61 33.57 -9.17
N GLU A 116 15.03 34.24 -8.17
CA GLU A 116 14.50 35.60 -8.36
C GLU A 116 15.66 36.54 -8.68
N ILE A 117 15.83 36.83 -9.97
CA ILE A 117 16.76 37.87 -10.43
C ILE A 117 16.11 39.21 -10.10
N THR A 118 16.51 39.83 -8.99
CA THR A 118 16.15 41.22 -8.70
C THR A 118 16.99 42.13 -9.59
N PRO A 119 16.38 42.91 -10.52
CA PRO A 119 17.12 43.88 -11.31
C PRO A 119 17.60 45.04 -10.41
N SER A 120 18.86 45.44 -10.60
CA SER A 120 19.56 46.53 -9.89
C SER A 120 19.06 47.92 -10.27
#